data_AF-A0A395RS28-F1
#
_entry.id   AF-A0A395RS28-F1
#
_cell.length_a   1.000
_cell.length_b   1.000
_cell.length_c   1.000
_cell.angle_alpha   90.00
_cell.angle_beta   90.00
_cell.angle_gamma   90.00
#
_symmetry.space_group_name_H-M   'P 1'
#
loop_
_entity.id
_entity.type
_entity.pdbx_description
1 polymer ?
#
loop_
_entity_poly.entity_id
_entity_poly.type
_entity_poly.pdbx_seq_one_letter_code
_entity_poly.pdbx_strand_id
1 'polypeptide(L)'
;MAYNPDFIHCTICGLVLLGDVVAFSGPHWPELCDAPPSLKVADEQVTRYDAFANNYRGNLTFPPDREEIHPQWDYDVNEDSEDPSEWVGKMYVGIHKSCEDLLNRVMSTSPNAKVRSLGELWLTLERRCARSKMEDSRNIGMHFTPSIPNSQPGKPFSCGLERYYVPSPSLYLYGNEWNGWWDEDPITIPNLTTQLIANLEPAPEPSSQLSEDLMQFRNRVESLPQEVKDHICSFFPHGQTSLQCTYLMPQSMWKQVFFQIPFLWDLDAQAVYDKTGKEAAEIEMWNWEKISRQVLSPAQITPHEAQEDDDVTWSHEKVGLNVPGGFTNRRRIWQILEEMYPNDVQH
;
A
#
# COMPACT_ATOMS: atom_id res chain seq x y z
N MET A 1 2.37 -9.65 -29.81
CA MET A 1 2.63 -8.83 -28.62
C MET A 1 3.71 -7.82 -28.98
N ALA A 2 3.43 -6.53 -28.88
CA ALA A 2 4.42 -5.49 -29.14
C ALA A 2 4.88 -4.94 -27.79
N TYR A 3 6.19 -4.94 -27.57
CA TYR A 3 6.81 -4.19 -26.47
C TYR A 3 6.49 -2.71 -26.70
N ASN A 4 5.84 -2.05 -25.75
CA ASN A 4 5.72 -0.60 -25.77
C ASN A 4 6.86 -0.03 -24.93
N PRO A 5 7.89 0.59 -25.55
CA PRO A 5 9.00 1.14 -24.82
C PRO A 5 8.57 2.28 -23.87
N ASP A 6 7.44 2.96 -24.13
CA ASP A 6 7.16 4.26 -23.51
C ASP A 6 6.22 4.20 -22.30
N PHE A 7 6.27 3.13 -21.49
CA PHE A 7 5.45 3.10 -20.28
C PHE A 7 6.02 4.01 -19.18
N ILE A 8 5.14 4.82 -18.62
CA ILE A 8 5.41 5.59 -17.41
C ILE A 8 4.69 4.91 -16.25
N HIS A 9 5.44 4.47 -15.24
CA HIS A 9 4.91 3.71 -14.12
C HIS A 9 4.76 4.58 -12.88
N CYS A 10 3.74 4.28 -12.09
CA CYS A 10 3.57 4.85 -10.77
C CYS A 10 4.69 4.38 -9.85
N THR A 11 5.40 5.34 -9.26
CA THR A 11 6.55 5.05 -8.39
C THR A 11 6.13 4.45 -7.02
N ILE A 12 4.82 4.40 -6.72
CA ILE A 12 4.26 3.81 -5.50
C ILE A 12 3.71 2.40 -5.72
N CYS A 13 2.88 2.18 -6.75
CA CYS A 13 2.22 0.88 -6.95
C CYS A 13 2.74 0.09 -8.17
N GLY A 14 3.67 0.67 -8.93
CA GLY A 14 4.35 0.02 -10.06
C GLY A 14 3.50 -0.10 -11.31
N LEU A 15 2.20 0.22 -11.26
CA LEU A 15 1.31 0.11 -12.43
C LEU A 15 1.48 1.29 -13.38
N VAL A 16 1.13 1.07 -14.65
CA VAL A 16 1.17 2.10 -15.69
C VAL A 16 0.27 3.29 -15.31
N LEU A 17 0.81 4.49 -15.45
CA LEU A 17 0.09 5.75 -15.30
C LEU A 17 -0.82 5.98 -16.51
N LEU A 18 -2.10 6.25 -16.25
CA LEU A 18 -3.11 6.48 -17.28
C LEU A 18 -4.02 7.63 -16.86
N GLY A 19 -4.32 8.52 -17.81
CA GLY A 19 -5.26 9.62 -17.59
C GLY A 19 -4.78 10.59 -16.50
N ASP A 20 -5.64 10.84 -15.52
CA ASP A 20 -5.41 11.78 -14.43
C ASP A 20 -4.41 11.25 -13.39
N VAL A 21 -3.31 11.97 -13.20
CA VAL A 21 -2.23 11.57 -12.29
C VAL A 21 -1.70 12.76 -11.49
N VAL A 22 -0.76 12.49 -10.60
CA VAL A 22 -0.02 13.50 -9.82
C VAL A 22 1.45 13.36 -10.16
N ALA A 23 2.10 14.50 -10.37
CA ALA A 23 3.54 14.56 -10.53
C ALA A 23 4.16 15.33 -9.36
N PHE A 24 5.33 14.90 -8.92
CA PHE A 24 6.18 15.68 -8.02
C PHE A 24 7.43 16.09 -8.75
N SER A 25 7.97 17.26 -8.42
CA SER A 25 9.31 17.68 -8.84
C SER A 25 10.14 18.09 -7.65
N GLY A 26 11.43 17.75 -7.66
CA GLY A 26 12.35 18.09 -6.59
C GLY A 26 13.80 17.83 -6.98
N PRO A 27 14.73 18.00 -6.02
CA PRO A 27 16.15 17.77 -6.24
C PRO A 27 16.44 16.28 -6.51
N HIS A 28 17.39 16.03 -7.41
CA HIS A 28 17.86 14.70 -7.81
C HIS A 28 19.38 14.60 -7.64
N TRP A 29 19.84 13.43 -7.22
CA TRP A 29 21.26 13.11 -7.07
C TRP A 29 21.58 11.84 -7.87
N PRO A 30 22.20 11.95 -9.06
CA PRO A 30 22.39 10.84 -9.99
C PRO A 30 23.32 9.74 -9.46
N GLU A 31 24.22 10.08 -8.54
CA GLU A 31 25.02 9.10 -7.81
C GLU A 31 24.33 8.71 -6.50
N LEU A 32 24.25 7.40 -6.22
CA LEU A 32 24.00 6.89 -4.87
C LEU A 32 25.24 7.21 -4.04
N CYS A 33 25.34 8.43 -3.52
CA CYS A 33 26.46 8.81 -2.67
C CYS A 33 26.46 7.89 -1.43
N ASP A 34 27.59 7.24 -1.13
CA ASP A 34 27.77 6.35 0.05
C ASP A 34 27.26 6.98 1.36
N ALA A 35 27.30 8.31 1.43
CA ALA A 35 26.44 9.13 2.29
C ALA A 35 26.38 10.56 1.73
N PRO A 36 25.20 11.22 1.71
CA PRO A 36 25.16 12.67 1.69
C PRO A 36 25.08 13.22 3.13
N PRO A 37 25.78 14.33 3.43
CA PRO A 37 25.67 15.03 4.69
C PRO A 37 24.28 15.68 4.76
N SER A 38 23.33 14.97 5.37
CA SER A 38 21.90 15.30 5.46
C SER A 38 21.12 15.06 4.16
N LEU A 39 20.07 14.24 4.23
CA LEU A 39 18.94 14.37 3.30
C LEU A 39 17.65 14.43 4.11
N LYS A 40 17.50 15.56 4.81
CA LYS A 40 16.16 16.08 5.06
C LYS A 40 15.86 16.97 3.86
N VAL A 41 15.16 16.43 2.88
CA VAL A 41 14.53 17.28 1.85
C VAL A 41 13.42 18.03 2.57
N ALA A 42 13.44 19.36 2.50
CA ALA A 42 12.37 20.16 3.07
C ALA A 42 11.15 20.12 2.14
N ASP A 43 9.94 20.20 2.70
CA ASP A 43 8.70 20.13 1.91
C ASP A 43 8.65 21.23 0.84
N GLU A 44 9.23 22.40 1.11
CA GLU A 44 9.29 23.53 0.19
C GLU A 44 10.18 23.28 -1.04
N GLN A 45 11.06 22.27 -0.98
CA GLN A 45 11.90 21.87 -2.11
C GLN A 45 11.18 20.92 -3.07
N VAL A 46 9.98 20.48 -2.73
CA VAL A 46 9.18 19.55 -3.52
C VAL A 46 7.91 20.25 -3.98
N THR A 47 7.65 20.21 -5.28
CA THR A 47 6.44 20.80 -5.87
C THR A 47 5.53 19.69 -6.38
N ARG A 48 4.25 19.75 -6.01
CA ARG A 48 3.18 18.87 -6.52
C ARG A 48 2.50 19.53 -7.71
N TYR A 49 2.23 18.75 -8.76
CA TYR A 49 1.45 19.15 -9.93
C TYR A 49 0.33 18.14 -10.17
N ASP A 50 -0.86 18.63 -10.51
CA ASP A 50 -1.83 17.80 -11.22
C ASP A 50 -1.31 17.59 -12.65
N ALA A 51 -1.42 16.38 -13.18
CA ALA A 51 -0.87 16.06 -14.48
C ALA A 51 -1.74 15.04 -15.23
N PHE A 52 -1.49 14.90 -16.53
CA PHE A 52 -2.09 13.87 -17.37
C PHE A 52 -1.02 12.94 -17.92
N ALA A 53 -1.20 11.64 -17.77
CA ALA A 53 -0.32 10.63 -18.31
C ALA A 53 -0.67 10.30 -19.77
N ASN A 54 0.32 10.43 -20.65
CA ASN A 54 0.23 10.04 -22.05
C ASN A 54 1.05 8.76 -22.29
N ASN A 55 0.36 7.63 -22.23
CA ASN A 55 0.96 6.30 -22.39
C ASN A 55 1.47 5.99 -23.82
N TYR A 56 1.10 6.80 -24.82
CA TYR A 56 1.61 6.67 -26.18
C TYR A 56 2.96 7.35 -26.38
N ARG A 57 3.32 8.28 -25.50
CA ARG A 57 4.57 9.07 -25.58
C ARG A 57 5.48 8.91 -24.37
N GLY A 58 5.03 8.19 -23.34
CA GLY A 58 5.77 8.02 -22.10
C GLY A 58 6.08 9.34 -21.42
N ASN A 59 5.11 10.25 -21.40
CA ASN A 59 5.27 11.57 -20.78
C ASN A 59 4.05 11.99 -19.97
N LEU A 60 4.27 12.97 -19.09
CA LEU A 60 3.25 13.67 -18.33
C LEU A 60 3.03 15.05 -18.94
N THR A 61 1.79 15.50 -18.97
CA THR A 61 1.41 16.84 -19.41
C THR A 61 0.93 17.66 -18.23
N PHE A 62 1.53 18.83 -17.99
CA PHE A 62 1.15 19.74 -16.91
C PHE A 62 0.18 20.83 -17.41
N PRO A 63 -1.04 20.93 -16.86
CA PRO A 63 -1.94 22.03 -17.12
C PRO A 63 -1.51 23.31 -16.37
N PRO A 64 -1.87 24.51 -16.85
CA PRO A 64 -2.61 24.78 -18.08
C PRO A 64 -1.73 24.85 -19.34
N ASP A 65 -0.42 25.02 -19.17
CA ASP A 65 0.51 25.38 -20.25
C ASP A 65 0.85 24.20 -21.19
N ARG A 66 0.42 22.98 -20.81
CA ARG A 66 0.65 21.72 -21.53
C ARG A 66 2.13 21.42 -21.72
N GLU A 67 2.93 21.75 -20.72
CA GLU A 67 4.33 21.35 -20.67
C GLU A 67 4.40 19.81 -20.65
N GLU A 68 5.13 19.23 -21.60
CA GLU A 68 5.37 17.79 -21.67
C GLU A 68 6.67 17.47 -20.96
N ILE A 69 6.62 16.62 -19.93
CA ILE A 69 7.80 16.15 -19.20
C ILE A 69 7.86 14.63 -19.22
N HIS A 70 9.04 14.09 -19.37
CA HIS A 70 9.29 12.66 -19.16
C HIS A 70 9.58 12.43 -17.67
N PRO A 71 8.72 11.70 -16.94
CA PRO A 71 8.99 11.38 -15.54
C PRO A 71 10.18 10.42 -15.45
N GLN A 72 10.83 10.42 -14.29
CA GLN A 72 12.02 9.64 -13.97
C GLN A 72 13.24 9.95 -14.85
N TRP A 73 13.20 11.01 -15.66
CA TRP A 73 14.36 11.51 -16.41
C TRP A 73 15.12 12.55 -15.60
N ASP A 74 16.42 12.69 -15.90
CA ASP A 74 17.29 13.68 -15.27
C ASP A 74 17.18 14.97 -16.07
N TYR A 75 16.89 16.06 -15.37
CA TYR A 75 16.88 17.40 -15.94
C TYR A 75 17.99 18.19 -15.25
N ASP A 76 19.09 18.42 -15.95
CA ASP A 76 20.22 19.14 -15.38
C ASP A 76 19.88 20.62 -15.26
N VAL A 77 19.99 21.14 -14.03
CA VAL A 77 19.76 22.56 -13.75
C VAL A 77 21.06 23.37 -13.83
N ASN A 78 22.22 22.71 -13.70
CA ASN A 78 23.56 23.33 -13.72
C ASN A 78 24.63 22.41 -14.35
N GLU A 79 24.45 22.00 -15.61
CA GLU A 79 25.45 21.21 -16.37
C GLU A 79 26.83 21.89 -16.48
N ASP A 80 26.88 23.22 -16.30
CA ASP A 80 28.09 24.05 -16.45
C ASP A 80 28.95 24.17 -15.18
N SER A 81 28.56 23.59 -14.03
CA SER A 81 29.39 23.67 -12.81
C SER A 81 30.57 22.68 -12.87
N GLU A 82 31.77 23.18 -12.54
CA GLU A 82 32.99 22.35 -12.45
C GLU A 82 33.04 21.47 -11.18
N ASP A 83 32.14 21.70 -10.20
CA ASP A 83 32.03 20.92 -8.97
C ASP A 83 30.85 19.93 -9.04
N PRO A 84 31.11 18.61 -9.14
CA PRO A 84 30.05 17.58 -9.17
C PRO A 84 29.14 17.58 -7.94
N SER A 85 29.58 18.13 -6.81
CA SER A 85 28.75 18.26 -5.60
C SER A 85 27.72 19.39 -5.68
N GLU A 86 27.87 20.28 -6.67
CA GLU A 86 26.92 21.36 -6.99
C GLU A 86 25.96 20.98 -8.13
N TRP A 87 26.10 19.79 -8.72
CA TRP A 87 25.18 19.25 -9.70
C TRP A 87 23.87 18.84 -9.01
N VAL A 88 22.99 19.80 -8.78
CA VAL A 88 21.62 19.51 -8.36
C VAL A 88 20.78 19.30 -9.62
N GLY A 89 20.64 18.03 -10.01
CA GLY A 89 19.66 17.65 -11.01
C GLY A 89 18.24 17.93 -10.49
N LYS A 90 17.29 18.09 -11.40
CA LYS A 90 15.87 18.06 -11.10
C LYS A 90 15.30 16.77 -11.68
N MET A 91 14.42 16.11 -10.94
CA MET A 91 13.66 14.97 -11.46
C MET A 91 12.17 15.27 -11.32
N TYR A 92 11.37 14.56 -12.09
CA TYR A 92 9.93 14.48 -11.92
C TYR A 92 9.53 13.03 -11.66
N VAL A 93 8.62 12.77 -10.72
CA VAL A 93 8.08 11.42 -10.50
C VAL A 93 6.56 11.44 -10.57
N GLY A 94 5.99 10.45 -11.27
CA GLY A 94 4.54 10.30 -11.41
C GLY A 94 3.97 9.25 -10.46
N ILE A 95 2.77 9.51 -9.93
CA ILE A 95 1.95 8.56 -9.18
C ILE A 95 0.47 8.66 -9.57
N HIS A 96 -0.31 7.58 -9.38
CA HIS A 96 -1.76 7.66 -9.53
C HIS A 96 -2.38 8.56 -8.45
N LYS A 97 -3.46 9.27 -8.78
CA LYS A 97 -4.26 10.03 -7.80
C LYS A 97 -4.74 9.15 -6.63
N SER A 98 -5.16 7.93 -6.93
CA SER A 98 -5.55 6.95 -5.90
C SER A 98 -4.40 6.59 -4.95
N CYS A 99 -3.17 6.53 -5.44
CA CYS A 99 -1.98 6.32 -4.60
C CYS A 99 -1.71 7.54 -3.70
N GLU A 100 -1.90 8.76 -4.21
CA GLU A 100 -1.80 9.99 -3.39
C GLU A 100 -2.89 10.03 -2.31
N ASP A 101 -4.12 9.68 -2.64
CA ASP A 101 -5.24 9.66 -1.68
C ASP A 101 -4.96 8.66 -0.54
N LEU A 102 -4.46 7.47 -0.88
CA LEU A 102 -4.05 6.48 0.12
C LEU A 102 -2.85 6.94 0.93
N LEU A 103 -1.86 7.56 0.29
CA LEU A 103 -0.69 8.13 0.96
C LEU A 103 -1.09 9.13 2.04
N ASN A 104 -1.96 10.09 1.70
CA ASN A 104 -2.44 11.11 2.63
C ASN A 104 -3.18 10.49 3.82
N ARG A 105 -3.95 9.41 3.58
CA ARG A 105 -4.61 8.64 4.65
C ARG A 105 -3.59 7.93 5.52
N VAL A 106 -2.66 7.19 4.94
CA VAL A 106 -1.61 6.46 5.69
C VAL A 106 -0.79 7.42 6.56
N MET A 107 -0.37 8.56 6.01
CA MET A 107 0.38 9.60 6.75
C MET A 107 -0.40 10.15 7.95
N SER A 108 -1.72 10.29 7.82
CA SER A 108 -2.58 10.88 8.86
C SER A 108 -3.10 9.87 9.88
N THR A 109 -3.36 8.62 9.48
CA THR A 109 -4.05 7.63 10.33
C THR A 109 -3.17 6.49 10.80
N SER A 110 -2.10 6.14 10.09
CA SER A 110 -1.26 5.00 10.48
C SER A 110 -0.10 5.45 11.38
N PRO A 111 0.06 4.90 12.59
CA PRO A 111 1.26 5.09 13.40
C PRO A 111 2.47 4.33 12.82
N ASN A 112 2.25 3.35 11.95
CA ASN A 112 3.32 2.56 11.35
C ASN A 112 4.06 3.31 10.24
N ALA A 113 3.39 4.25 9.57
CA ALA A 113 3.95 5.05 8.49
C ALA A 113 5.26 5.73 8.90
N LYS A 114 6.31 5.48 8.12
CA LYS A 114 7.65 6.08 8.33
C LYS A 114 7.86 7.35 7.54
N VAL A 115 7.17 7.50 6.42
CA VAL A 115 7.10 8.75 5.66
C VAL A 115 5.96 9.61 6.22
N ARG A 116 6.28 10.84 6.65
CA ARG A 116 5.35 11.78 7.30
C ARG A 116 5.30 13.16 6.66
N SER A 117 6.18 13.42 5.70
CA SER A 117 6.33 14.70 5.02
C SER A 117 6.49 14.51 3.52
N LEU A 118 6.31 15.58 2.75
CA LEU A 118 6.45 15.56 1.30
C LEU A 118 7.93 15.39 0.89
N GLY A 119 8.85 15.98 1.65
CA GLY A 119 10.28 15.80 1.45
C GLY A 119 10.76 14.38 1.72
N GLU A 120 10.24 13.72 2.75
CA GLU A 120 10.49 12.31 3.01
C GLU A 120 9.93 11.41 1.90
N LEU A 121 8.72 11.70 1.40
CA LEU A 121 8.13 10.99 0.27
C LEU A 121 9.01 11.15 -0.96
N TRP A 122 9.39 12.38 -1.28
CA TRP A 122 10.25 12.69 -2.42
C TRP A 122 11.55 11.90 -2.34
N LEU A 123 12.22 11.93 -1.18
CA LEU A 123 13.46 11.19 -0.97
C LEU A 123 13.27 9.68 -1.18
N THR A 124 12.17 9.10 -0.72
CA THR A 124 11.87 7.69 -1.00
C THR A 124 11.70 7.46 -2.50
N LEU A 125 10.80 8.20 -3.17
CA LEU A 125 10.47 7.96 -4.57
C LEU A 125 11.67 8.20 -5.50
N GLU A 126 12.39 9.30 -5.31
CA GLU A 126 13.58 9.66 -6.08
C GLU A 126 14.66 8.58 -5.95
N ARG A 127 14.89 8.05 -4.75
CA ARG A 127 15.91 7.02 -4.54
C ARG A 127 15.56 5.72 -5.24
N ARG A 128 14.28 5.32 -5.22
CA ARG A 128 13.80 4.16 -6.00
C ARG A 128 14.04 4.37 -7.50
N CYS A 129 13.92 5.60 -7.99
CA CYS A 129 14.23 5.95 -9.38
C CYS A 129 15.73 5.88 -9.68
N ALA A 130 16.56 6.53 -8.87
CA ALA A 130 18.02 6.53 -9.03
C ALA A 130 18.60 5.11 -8.99
N ARG A 131 18.11 4.27 -8.06
CA ARG A 131 18.55 2.87 -7.94
C ARG A 131 18.22 2.03 -9.17
N SER A 132 16.99 2.17 -9.69
CA SER A 132 16.55 1.46 -10.90
C SER A 132 17.46 1.77 -12.09
N LYS A 133 17.80 3.05 -12.29
CA LYS A 133 18.74 3.48 -13.35
C LYS A 133 20.13 2.85 -13.25
N MET A 134 20.66 2.69 -12.04
CA MET A 134 21.96 2.04 -11.84
C MET A 134 21.94 0.56 -12.21
N GLU A 135 20.86 -0.14 -11.81
CA GLU A 135 20.68 -1.57 -12.07
C GLU A 135 20.45 -1.85 -13.56
N ASP A 136 19.77 -0.95 -14.28
CA ASP A 136 19.39 -1.11 -15.69
C ASP A 136 20.41 -0.55 -16.71
N SER A 137 21.63 -0.23 -16.27
CA SER A 137 22.73 0.31 -17.10
C SER A 137 23.15 -0.55 -18.32
N ARG A 138 22.54 -1.73 -18.51
CA ARG A 138 22.72 -2.61 -19.68
C ARG A 138 21.56 -2.62 -20.67
N ASN A 139 20.40 -2.03 -20.33
CA ASN A 139 19.22 -1.89 -21.19
C ASN A 139 18.70 -0.46 -21.12
N ILE A 140 19.36 0.44 -21.86
CA ILE A 140 18.90 1.83 -22.08
C ILE A 140 17.68 1.78 -23.02
N GLY A 141 16.55 1.31 -22.50
CA GLY A 141 15.39 0.96 -23.30
C GLY A 141 14.11 1.13 -22.51
N MET A 142 13.87 2.34 -22.00
CA MET A 142 12.55 2.95 -21.77
C MET A 142 11.57 2.26 -20.78
N HIS A 143 11.90 1.10 -20.21
CA HIS A 143 11.12 0.44 -19.17
C HIS A 143 11.58 0.83 -17.77
N PHE A 144 11.08 1.97 -17.26
CA PHE A 144 11.35 2.31 -15.87
C PHE A 144 10.51 1.45 -14.93
N THR A 145 11.15 0.55 -14.19
CA THR A 145 10.51 -0.12 -13.07
C THR A 145 11.14 0.34 -11.76
N PRO A 146 10.38 0.98 -10.85
CA PRO A 146 10.94 1.46 -9.59
C PRO A 146 11.50 0.31 -8.73
N SER A 147 12.70 0.46 -8.18
CA SER A 147 13.27 -0.52 -7.25
C SER A 147 12.51 -0.43 -5.91
N ILE A 148 11.92 -1.52 -5.42
CA ILE A 148 11.38 -1.60 -4.04
C ILE A 148 12.17 -2.60 -3.21
N PRO A 149 12.47 -2.27 -1.93
CA PRO A 149 13.08 -3.23 -1.01
C PRO A 149 12.19 -4.45 -0.77
N ASN A 150 12.74 -5.64 -0.96
CA ASN A 150 12.11 -6.91 -0.60
C ASN A 150 12.44 -7.36 0.84
N SER A 151 13.05 -6.50 1.66
CA SER A 151 13.64 -6.75 2.98
C SER A 151 12.83 -7.64 3.94
N GLN A 152 13.11 -8.94 3.98
CA GLN A 152 12.55 -9.82 5.03
C GLN A 152 13.43 -9.78 6.28
N PRO A 153 12.85 -9.84 7.50
CA PRO A 153 13.63 -9.90 8.73
C PRO A 153 14.69 -11.02 8.66
N GLY A 154 15.95 -10.65 8.86
CA GLY A 154 17.08 -11.59 8.86
C GLY A 154 17.59 -12.04 7.49
N LYS A 155 17.04 -11.53 6.38
CA LYS A 155 17.57 -11.77 5.03
C LYS A 155 18.46 -10.63 4.56
N PRO A 156 19.43 -10.88 3.64
CA PRO A 156 20.16 -9.81 2.97
C PRO A 156 19.19 -8.84 2.29
N PHE A 157 19.58 -7.58 2.24
CA PHE A 157 18.84 -6.58 1.48
C PHE A 157 18.78 -6.99 0.01
N SER A 158 17.59 -6.86 -0.58
CA SER A 158 17.38 -7.02 -2.01
C SER A 158 16.31 -6.05 -2.46
N CYS A 159 16.43 -5.55 -3.68
CA CYS A 159 15.37 -4.84 -4.37
C CYS A 159 14.71 -5.77 -5.38
N GLY A 160 13.44 -5.52 -5.68
CA GLY A 160 12.77 -6.18 -6.79
C GLY A 160 11.28 -5.87 -6.85
N LEU A 161 10.62 -6.55 -7.77
CA LEU A 161 9.20 -6.39 -8.05
C LEU A 161 8.29 -7.24 -7.18
N GLU A 162 8.90 -8.17 -6.43
CA GLU A 162 8.16 -9.08 -5.58
C GLU A 162 7.21 -8.28 -4.70
N ARG A 163 7.65 -7.22 -3.99
CA ARG A 163 6.74 -6.38 -3.19
C ARG A 163 5.68 -5.56 -3.91
N TYR A 164 5.83 -5.29 -5.20
CA TYR A 164 4.74 -4.70 -5.99
C TYR A 164 3.63 -5.71 -6.25
N TYR A 165 3.91 -7.01 -6.09
CA TYR A 165 2.98 -8.13 -6.15
C TYR A 165 1.99 -8.08 -7.33
N VAL A 166 2.47 -7.64 -8.50
CA VAL A 166 1.72 -7.70 -9.76
C VAL A 166 2.41 -8.65 -10.71
N PRO A 167 1.67 -9.38 -11.57
CA PRO A 167 2.28 -10.25 -12.56
C PRO A 167 3.25 -9.46 -13.41
N SER A 168 4.49 -9.93 -13.54
CA SER A 168 5.51 -9.29 -14.37
C SER A 168 5.00 -8.91 -15.78
N PRO A 169 4.19 -9.75 -16.48
CA PRO A 169 3.59 -9.35 -17.76
C PRO A 169 2.77 -8.05 -17.72
N SER A 170 2.06 -7.78 -16.62
CA SER A 170 1.25 -6.56 -16.46
C SER A 170 2.09 -5.26 -16.38
N LEU A 171 3.39 -5.39 -16.11
CA LEU A 171 4.31 -4.25 -16.04
C LEU A 171 4.92 -3.90 -17.40
N TYR A 172 5.01 -4.88 -18.33
CA TYR A 172 5.77 -4.75 -19.57
C TYR A 172 4.93 -4.94 -20.84
N LEU A 173 3.75 -5.56 -20.75
CA LEU A 173 2.89 -5.89 -21.89
C LEU A 173 1.63 -5.03 -21.93
N TYR A 174 1.27 -4.57 -23.14
CA TYR A 174 0.00 -3.89 -23.39
C TYR A 174 -1.12 -4.90 -23.63
N GLY A 175 -2.32 -4.62 -23.11
CA GLY A 175 -3.54 -5.40 -23.35
C GLY A 175 -4.38 -5.55 -22.09
N ASN A 176 -5.68 -5.75 -22.26
CA ASN A 176 -6.60 -6.06 -21.15
C ASN A 176 -6.60 -7.54 -20.76
N GLU A 177 -5.78 -8.34 -21.43
CA GLU A 177 -5.55 -9.76 -21.16
C GLU A 177 -4.89 -9.99 -19.79
N TRP A 178 -4.37 -8.92 -19.17
CA TRP A 178 -3.72 -8.90 -17.86
C TRP A 178 -4.48 -8.03 -16.85
N ASN A 179 -5.79 -7.84 -17.04
CA ASN A 179 -6.61 -7.19 -16.02
C ASN A 179 -6.85 -8.17 -14.86
N GLY A 180 -6.83 -7.67 -13.64
CA GLY A 180 -7.02 -8.42 -12.42
C GLY A 180 -7.45 -7.52 -11.27
N TRP A 181 -7.26 -7.97 -10.03
CA TRP A 181 -7.59 -7.13 -8.87
C TRP A 181 -6.64 -5.93 -8.76
N TRP A 182 -5.45 -5.97 -9.37
CA TRP A 182 -4.43 -4.92 -9.22
C TRP A 182 -4.75 -3.62 -9.95
N ASP A 183 -5.54 -3.66 -11.03
CA ASP A 183 -6.03 -2.48 -11.76
C ASP A 183 -7.43 -2.01 -11.30
N GLU A 184 -8.08 -2.71 -10.37
CA GLU A 184 -9.34 -2.25 -9.77
C GLU A 184 -9.13 -1.02 -8.87
N ASP A 185 -10.09 -0.08 -8.87
CA ASP A 185 -10.00 1.16 -8.09
C ASP A 185 -9.89 0.87 -6.58
N PRO A 186 -8.77 1.25 -5.93
CA PRO A 186 -8.59 1.03 -4.50
C PRO A 186 -9.31 2.07 -3.64
N ILE A 187 -9.84 3.15 -4.22
CA ILE A 187 -10.59 4.19 -3.50
C ILE A 187 -12.07 3.88 -3.52
N THR A 188 -12.69 3.74 -4.69
CA THR A 188 -14.13 3.49 -4.82
C THR A 188 -14.38 2.00 -5.06
N ILE A 189 -14.55 1.23 -3.98
CA ILE A 189 -14.72 -0.22 -4.08
C ILE A 189 -16.22 -0.60 -4.03
N PRO A 190 -16.83 -1.04 -5.14
CA PRO A 190 -18.23 -1.41 -5.16
C PRO A 190 -18.52 -2.60 -4.24
N ASN A 191 -19.62 -2.51 -3.49
CA ASN A 191 -20.10 -3.57 -2.59
C ASN A 191 -19.11 -4.00 -1.49
N LEU A 192 -18.09 -3.19 -1.17
CA LEU A 192 -17.08 -3.52 -0.16
C LEU A 192 -17.69 -4.00 1.15
N THR A 193 -18.55 -3.18 1.75
CA THR A 193 -19.18 -3.49 3.04
C THR A 193 -19.99 -4.78 2.98
N THR A 194 -20.84 -4.92 1.96
CA THR A 194 -21.71 -6.08 1.79
C THR A 194 -20.92 -7.37 1.63
N GLN A 195 -19.83 -7.35 0.85
CA GLN A 195 -18.96 -8.51 0.68
C GLN A 195 -18.17 -8.83 1.95
N LEU A 196 -17.62 -7.82 2.63
CA LEU A 196 -16.93 -8.04 3.91
C LEU A 196 -17.85 -8.71 4.93
N ILE A 197 -19.01 -8.11 5.20
CA ILE A 197 -19.94 -8.68 6.19
C ILE A 197 -20.51 -10.02 5.74
N ALA A 198 -20.53 -10.36 4.44
CA ALA A 198 -20.92 -11.69 3.97
C ALA A 198 -20.01 -12.81 4.52
N ASN A 199 -18.75 -12.50 4.84
CA ASN A 199 -17.81 -13.43 5.46
C ASN A 199 -18.03 -13.64 6.96
N LEU A 200 -18.90 -12.86 7.61
CA LEU A 200 -19.24 -13.08 9.02
C LEU A 200 -19.94 -14.42 9.22
N GLU A 201 -19.36 -15.24 10.10
CA GLU A 201 -19.93 -16.49 10.57
C GLU A 201 -20.43 -16.35 12.02
N PRO A 202 -21.33 -17.24 12.48
CA PRO A 202 -21.71 -17.30 13.88
C PRO A 202 -20.49 -17.51 14.79
N ALA A 203 -20.40 -16.77 15.88
CA ALA A 203 -19.39 -17.00 16.91
C ALA A 203 -19.65 -18.33 17.63
N PRO A 204 -18.61 -19.09 17.97
CA PRO A 204 -18.78 -20.26 18.82
C PRO A 204 -19.20 -19.83 20.23
N GLU A 205 -19.99 -20.68 20.90
CA GLU A 205 -20.34 -20.46 22.31
C GLU A 205 -19.08 -20.35 23.17
N PRO A 206 -18.90 -19.29 23.99
CA PRO A 206 -17.68 -19.08 24.77
C PRO A 206 -17.27 -20.28 25.63
N SER A 207 -18.25 -20.96 26.23
CA SER A 207 -18.03 -22.15 27.06
C SER A 207 -17.50 -23.37 26.28
N SER A 208 -17.61 -23.37 24.95
CA SER A 208 -17.06 -24.43 24.10
C SER A 208 -15.59 -24.22 23.74
N GLN A 209 -15.07 -22.99 23.89
CA GLN A 209 -13.72 -22.62 23.44
C GLN A 209 -12.76 -22.32 24.59
N LEU A 210 -13.28 -21.88 25.74
CA LEU A 210 -12.48 -21.38 26.85
C LEU A 210 -12.60 -22.28 28.08
N SER A 211 -11.48 -22.48 28.78
CA SER A 211 -11.50 -23.06 30.13
C SER A 211 -12.16 -22.09 31.12
N GLU A 212 -12.56 -22.57 32.30
CA GLU A 212 -13.18 -21.72 33.33
C GLU A 212 -12.32 -20.50 33.72
N ASP A 213 -11.00 -20.68 33.83
CA ASP A 213 -10.07 -19.58 34.15
C ASP A 213 -10.05 -18.51 33.05
N LEU A 214 -10.07 -18.93 31.78
CA LEU A 214 -10.09 -18.01 30.63
C LEU A 214 -11.47 -17.34 30.46
N MET A 215 -12.55 -18.03 30.81
CA MET A 215 -13.88 -17.42 30.90
C MET A 215 -13.93 -16.33 31.97
N GLN A 216 -13.33 -16.57 33.15
CA GLN A 216 -13.22 -15.53 34.18
C GLN A 216 -12.40 -14.34 33.70
N PHE A 217 -11.30 -14.59 32.96
CA PHE A 217 -10.50 -13.52 32.36
C PHE A 217 -11.33 -12.69 31.37
N ARG A 218 -12.05 -13.34 30.43
CA ARG A 218 -12.94 -12.67 29.48
C ARG A 218 -13.98 -11.80 30.18
N ASN A 219 -14.63 -12.31 31.22
CA ASN A 219 -15.62 -11.55 31.99
C ASN A 219 -15.00 -10.33 32.69
N ARG A 220 -13.75 -10.44 33.16
CA ARG A 220 -13.01 -9.29 33.73
C ARG A 220 -12.72 -8.25 32.65
N VAL A 221 -12.30 -8.66 31.45
CA VAL A 221 -12.09 -7.76 30.31
C VAL A 221 -13.39 -7.04 29.94
N GLU A 222 -14.51 -7.76 29.91
CA GLU A 222 -15.83 -7.20 29.64
C GLU A 222 -16.29 -6.19 30.71
N SER A 223 -15.89 -6.38 31.97
CA SER A 223 -16.19 -5.45 33.07
C SER A 223 -15.29 -4.19 33.12
N LEU A 224 -14.27 -4.09 32.26
CA LEU A 224 -13.37 -2.93 32.26
C LEU A 224 -14.11 -1.63 31.89
N PRO A 225 -13.64 -0.47 32.40
CA PRO A 225 -14.11 0.83 31.93
C PRO A 225 -13.90 1.00 30.42
N GLN A 226 -14.77 1.77 29.77
CA GLN A 226 -14.74 1.94 28.31
C GLN A 226 -13.41 2.51 27.83
N GLU A 227 -12.80 3.43 28.58
CA GLU A 227 -11.51 4.04 28.26
C GLU A 227 -10.38 3.00 28.18
N VAL A 228 -10.42 1.99 29.07
CA VAL A 228 -9.44 0.90 29.07
C VAL A 228 -9.71 -0.04 27.90
N LYS A 229 -10.98 -0.31 27.58
CA LYS A 229 -11.35 -1.12 26.40
C LYS A 229 -10.92 -0.45 25.10
N ASP A 230 -11.17 0.85 24.96
CA ASP A 230 -10.76 1.65 23.80
C ASP A 230 -9.24 1.63 23.64
N HIS A 231 -8.50 1.75 24.76
CA HIS A 231 -7.06 1.64 24.75
C HIS A 231 -6.58 0.25 24.30
N ILE A 232 -7.21 -0.83 24.79
CA ILE A 232 -6.91 -2.20 24.34
C ILE A 232 -7.17 -2.35 22.83
N CYS A 233 -8.33 -1.90 22.35
CA CYS A 233 -8.70 -1.97 20.93
C CYS A 233 -7.69 -1.23 20.04
N SER A 234 -7.13 -0.11 20.51
CA SER A 234 -6.19 0.71 19.72
C SER A 234 -4.88 0.00 19.33
N PHE A 235 -4.50 -1.10 19.99
CA PHE A 235 -3.28 -1.85 19.67
C PHE A 235 -3.43 -2.78 18.46
N PHE A 236 -4.65 -3.18 18.12
CA PHE A 236 -4.88 -4.21 17.10
C PHE A 236 -4.76 -3.71 15.65
N PRO A 237 -5.33 -2.55 15.25
CA PRO A 237 -5.36 -2.13 13.85
C PRO A 237 -3.98 -1.96 13.19
N HIS A 238 -2.91 -1.92 13.97
CA HIS A 238 -1.55 -1.66 13.52
C HIS A 238 -0.58 -2.81 13.82
N GLY A 239 -1.04 -3.86 14.51
CA GLY A 239 -0.23 -5.00 14.90
C GLY A 239 -0.36 -6.19 13.94
N GLN A 240 0.64 -7.07 13.94
CA GLN A 240 0.48 -8.39 13.35
C GLN A 240 -0.35 -9.28 14.28
N THR A 241 -1.54 -9.65 13.84
CA THR A 241 -2.42 -10.56 14.58
C THR A 241 -2.35 -11.96 14.00
N SER A 242 -2.22 -12.98 14.84
CA SER A 242 -2.42 -14.37 14.43
C SER A 242 -3.82 -14.57 13.84
N LEU A 243 -3.96 -15.45 12.84
CA LEU A 243 -5.26 -15.87 12.31
C LEU A 243 -6.06 -16.71 13.32
N GLN A 244 -5.38 -17.33 14.30
CA GLN A 244 -6.04 -18.12 15.33
C GLN A 244 -6.83 -17.21 16.28
N CYS A 245 -8.14 -17.46 16.36
CA CYS A 245 -9.01 -16.78 17.31
C CYS A 245 -8.74 -17.28 18.73
N THR A 246 -8.65 -16.36 19.69
CA THR A 246 -8.45 -16.67 21.11
C THR A 246 -9.73 -16.57 21.91
N TYR A 247 -10.73 -15.81 21.44
CA TYR A 247 -12.01 -15.57 22.08
C TYR A 247 -11.92 -14.95 23.49
N LEU A 248 -10.73 -14.46 23.88
CA LEU A 248 -10.46 -13.86 25.20
C LEU A 248 -11.05 -12.45 25.33
N MET A 249 -11.27 -11.78 24.21
CA MET A 249 -11.90 -10.46 24.15
C MET A 249 -13.33 -10.61 23.62
N PRO A 250 -14.33 -9.91 24.20
CA PRO A 250 -15.71 -9.94 23.71
C PRO A 250 -15.83 -9.56 22.23
N GLN A 251 -16.83 -10.11 21.54
CA GLN A 251 -17.02 -9.86 20.11
C GLN A 251 -17.39 -8.42 19.83
N SER A 252 -18.08 -7.75 20.75
CA SER A 252 -18.32 -6.30 20.73
C SER A 252 -17.05 -5.46 20.66
N MET A 253 -16.00 -5.84 21.38
CA MET A 253 -14.69 -5.17 21.30
C MET A 253 -13.97 -5.50 19.99
N TRP A 254 -14.10 -6.72 19.46
CA TRP A 254 -13.59 -7.03 18.12
C TRP A 254 -14.33 -6.29 17.00
N LYS A 255 -15.64 -6.08 17.13
CA LYS A 255 -16.42 -5.21 16.24
C LYS A 255 -15.86 -3.79 16.28
N GLN A 256 -15.54 -3.28 17.46
CA GLN A 256 -14.86 -1.99 17.60
C GLN A 256 -13.50 -1.97 16.88
N VAL A 257 -12.67 -3.00 17.05
CA VAL A 257 -11.40 -3.13 16.31
C VAL A 257 -11.65 -3.10 14.81
N PHE A 258 -12.63 -3.85 14.30
CA PHE A 258 -12.98 -3.91 12.87
C PHE A 258 -13.27 -2.52 12.29
N PHE A 259 -14.06 -1.70 12.99
CA PHE A 259 -14.35 -0.33 12.57
C PHE A 259 -13.20 0.66 12.75
N GLN A 260 -12.17 0.30 13.53
CA GLN A 260 -10.95 1.09 13.70
C GLN A 260 -9.87 0.75 12.67
N ILE A 261 -10.09 -0.25 11.80
CA ILE A 261 -9.12 -0.63 10.75
C ILE A 261 -8.99 0.54 9.75
N PRO A 262 -7.81 1.17 9.63
CA PRO A 262 -7.66 2.41 8.88
C PRO A 262 -8.05 2.34 7.40
N PHE A 263 -7.78 1.21 6.75
CA PHE A 263 -8.09 1.00 5.33
C PHE A 263 -9.54 0.57 5.07
N LEU A 264 -10.40 0.57 6.09
CA LEU A 264 -11.84 0.34 6.02
C LEU A 264 -12.64 1.62 6.33
N TRP A 265 -12.12 2.78 5.95
CA TRP A 265 -12.71 4.08 6.30
C TRP A 265 -14.10 4.35 5.70
N ASP A 266 -14.51 3.61 4.67
CA ASP A 266 -15.72 3.81 3.88
C ASP A 266 -16.76 2.70 4.08
N LEU A 267 -16.72 2.01 5.23
CA LEU A 267 -17.74 1.04 5.61
C LEU A 267 -19.11 1.70 5.78
N ASP A 268 -20.14 1.04 5.25
CA ASP A 268 -21.53 1.39 5.48
C ASP A 268 -22.00 0.79 6.82
N ALA A 269 -21.96 1.62 7.86
CA ALA A 269 -22.39 1.21 9.20
C ALA A 269 -23.85 0.71 9.22
N GLN A 270 -24.74 1.25 8.39
CA GLN A 270 -26.13 0.83 8.36
C GLN A 270 -26.26 -0.58 7.78
N ALA A 271 -25.57 -0.89 6.67
CA ALA A 271 -25.54 -2.24 6.11
C ALA A 271 -24.98 -3.28 7.11
N VAL A 272 -23.99 -2.88 7.92
CA VAL A 272 -23.46 -3.73 9.01
C VAL A 272 -24.53 -3.98 10.08
N TYR A 273 -25.23 -2.94 10.53
CA TYR A 273 -26.28 -3.08 11.55
C TYR A 273 -27.48 -3.89 11.04
N ASP A 274 -27.86 -3.74 9.77
CA ASP A 274 -28.96 -4.48 9.18
C ASP A 274 -28.70 -5.99 9.18
N LYS A 275 -27.43 -6.41 9.01
CA LYS A 275 -27.04 -7.83 9.11
C LYS A 275 -26.84 -8.29 10.54
N THR A 276 -26.17 -7.48 11.36
CA THR A 276 -25.58 -7.94 12.64
C THR A 276 -26.36 -7.54 13.88
N GLY A 277 -27.39 -6.72 13.72
CA GLY A 277 -28.11 -6.14 14.83
C GLY A 277 -27.38 -4.95 15.47
N LYS A 278 -28.10 -4.26 16.35
CA LYS A 278 -27.58 -3.10 17.12
C LYS A 278 -27.39 -3.44 18.59
N GLU A 279 -28.10 -4.45 19.09
CA GLU A 279 -28.05 -4.83 20.49
C GLU A 279 -26.80 -5.65 20.79
N ALA A 280 -26.27 -5.52 22.01
CA ALA A 280 -25.06 -6.22 22.43
C ALA A 280 -25.19 -7.74 22.27
N ALA A 281 -26.36 -8.30 22.59
CA ALA A 281 -26.63 -9.73 22.44
C ALA A 281 -26.54 -10.20 20.98
N GLU A 282 -27.02 -9.40 20.02
CA GLU A 282 -26.96 -9.73 18.59
C GLU A 282 -25.53 -9.64 18.06
N ILE A 283 -24.78 -8.63 18.52
CA ILE A 283 -23.38 -8.42 18.16
C ILE A 283 -22.51 -9.61 18.59
N GLU A 284 -22.74 -10.14 19.79
CA GLU A 284 -22.00 -11.28 20.33
C GLU A 284 -22.26 -12.59 19.57
N MET A 285 -23.31 -12.67 18.75
CA MET A 285 -23.60 -13.85 17.92
C MET A 285 -22.66 -13.99 16.71
N TRP A 286 -21.91 -12.95 16.34
CA TRP A 286 -21.07 -12.93 15.14
C TRP A 286 -19.58 -12.97 15.47
N ASN A 287 -18.80 -13.72 14.67
CA ASN A 287 -17.37 -13.90 14.87
C ASN A 287 -16.55 -12.70 14.34
N TRP A 288 -16.68 -11.57 15.03
CA TRP A 288 -15.94 -10.34 14.75
C TRP A 288 -14.43 -10.50 14.91
N GLU A 289 -13.98 -11.37 15.81
CA GLU A 289 -12.56 -11.69 15.98
C GLU A 289 -11.96 -12.26 14.69
N LYS A 290 -12.61 -13.27 14.12
CA LYS A 290 -12.12 -13.94 12.92
C LYS A 290 -12.02 -12.96 11.75
N ILE A 291 -13.10 -12.23 11.44
CA ILE A 291 -13.09 -11.32 10.30
C ILE A 291 -12.06 -10.20 10.46
N SER A 292 -11.90 -9.66 11.68
CA SER A 292 -10.90 -8.62 11.95
C SER A 292 -9.49 -9.13 11.72
N ARG A 293 -9.17 -10.34 12.21
CA ARG A 293 -7.87 -10.98 12.00
C ARG A 293 -7.61 -11.30 10.52
N GLN A 294 -8.63 -11.76 9.79
CA GLN A 294 -8.52 -12.03 8.35
C GLN A 294 -8.25 -10.77 7.55
N VAL A 295 -8.95 -9.68 7.85
CA VAL A 295 -8.78 -8.36 7.20
C VAL A 295 -7.42 -7.73 7.53
N LEU A 296 -6.97 -7.83 8.78
CA LEU A 296 -5.68 -7.27 9.21
C LEU A 296 -4.48 -8.05 8.68
N SER A 297 -4.70 -9.33 8.34
CA SER A 297 -3.64 -10.17 7.79
C SER A 297 -3.06 -9.54 6.52
N PRO A 298 -1.73 -9.49 6.39
CA PRO A 298 -1.11 -9.15 5.12
C PRO A 298 -1.63 -10.13 4.07
N ALA A 299 -1.89 -9.65 2.86
CA ALA A 299 -2.20 -10.58 1.80
C ALA A 299 -0.95 -11.43 1.51
N GLN A 300 -1.17 -12.72 1.32
CA GLN A 300 -0.07 -13.67 1.20
C GLN A 300 0.31 -13.85 -0.27
N ILE A 301 1.62 -13.81 -0.50
CA ILE A 301 2.23 -14.31 -1.73
C ILE A 301 2.18 -15.83 -1.65
N THR A 302 1.79 -16.51 -2.71
CA THR A 302 2.04 -17.95 -2.83
C THR A 302 3.43 -18.12 -3.41
N PRO A 303 4.42 -18.63 -2.64
CA PRO A 303 5.69 -19.01 -3.23
C PRO A 303 5.48 -20.39 -3.86
N HIS A 304 5.06 -20.41 -5.12
CA HIS A 304 5.29 -21.56 -5.98
C HIS A 304 5.64 -21.04 -7.37
N GLU A 305 6.90 -21.27 -7.72
CA GLU A 305 7.43 -21.45 -9.07
C GLU A 305 6.90 -20.48 -10.14
N ALA A 306 7.77 -19.53 -10.48
CA ALA A 306 7.74 -18.77 -11.73
C ALA A 306 7.86 -19.70 -12.95
N GLN A 307 6.89 -20.58 -13.16
CA GLN A 307 6.62 -21.24 -14.41
C GLN A 307 5.24 -20.80 -14.88
N GLU A 308 5.28 -20.09 -16.01
CA GLU A 308 4.27 -19.98 -17.06
C GLU A 308 3.04 -20.88 -16.85
N ASP A 309 2.04 -20.38 -16.13
CA ASP A 309 0.61 -20.44 -16.46
C ASP A 309 -0.23 -20.16 -15.20
N ASP A 310 -1.14 -19.19 -15.35
CA ASP A 310 -2.40 -18.97 -14.64
C ASP A 310 -2.44 -18.97 -13.08
N ASP A 311 -2.96 -17.87 -12.54
CA ASP A 311 -3.57 -17.74 -11.20
C ASP A 311 -2.69 -17.63 -9.93
N VAL A 312 -1.44 -17.17 -10.01
CA VAL A 312 -0.67 -16.78 -8.80
C VAL A 312 -1.00 -15.34 -8.38
N THR A 313 -2.23 -15.17 -7.95
CA THR A 313 -2.91 -13.91 -7.67
C THR A 313 -2.87 -13.64 -6.15
N TRP A 314 -2.59 -12.41 -5.67
CA TRP A 314 -2.89 -12.08 -4.26
C TRP A 314 -4.36 -12.39 -4.04
N SER A 315 -4.63 -13.36 -3.18
CA SER A 315 -5.97 -13.75 -2.81
C SER A 315 -6.07 -13.85 -1.30
N HIS A 316 -7.20 -13.38 -0.79
CA HIS A 316 -7.58 -13.55 0.59
C HIS A 316 -8.14 -14.97 0.86
N GLU A 317 -8.17 -15.86 -0.16
CA GLU A 317 -8.58 -17.26 -0.03
C GLU A 317 -7.81 -18.03 1.05
N LYS A 318 -6.50 -17.83 1.16
CA LYS A 318 -5.66 -18.52 2.17
C LYS A 318 -6.04 -18.17 3.59
N VAL A 319 -6.57 -16.97 3.79
CA VAL A 319 -7.12 -16.54 5.07
C VAL A 319 -8.62 -16.76 5.15
N GLY A 320 -9.25 -17.33 4.11
CA GLY A 320 -10.68 -17.63 4.05
C GLY A 320 -11.56 -16.39 3.98
N LEU A 321 -11.10 -15.33 3.30
CA LEU A 321 -11.85 -14.08 3.15
C LEU A 321 -12.12 -13.80 1.66
N ASN A 322 -13.39 -13.58 1.33
CA ASN A 322 -13.86 -13.27 -0.02
C ASN A 322 -14.21 -11.79 -0.14
N VAL A 323 -13.51 -11.05 -1.00
CA VAL A 323 -13.54 -9.59 -1.08
C VAL A 323 -13.37 -9.12 -2.53
N PRO A 324 -13.88 -7.92 -2.88
CA PRO A 324 -13.65 -7.34 -4.20
C PRO A 324 -12.15 -7.14 -4.48
N GLY A 325 -11.74 -7.18 -5.75
CA GLY A 325 -10.34 -7.00 -6.13
C GLY A 325 -9.78 -5.64 -5.72
N GLY A 326 -10.59 -4.57 -5.81
CA GLY A 326 -10.24 -3.23 -5.35
C GLY A 326 -9.83 -3.19 -3.87
N PHE A 327 -10.37 -4.09 -3.02
CA PHE A 327 -9.95 -4.20 -1.62
C PHE A 327 -8.56 -4.83 -1.50
N THR A 328 -8.29 -5.88 -2.29
CA THR A 328 -6.95 -6.46 -2.40
C THR A 328 -5.94 -5.41 -2.88
N ASN A 329 -6.31 -4.58 -3.86
CA ASN A 329 -5.47 -3.49 -4.35
C ASN A 329 -5.22 -2.43 -3.28
N ARG A 330 -6.28 -1.98 -2.59
CA ARG A 330 -6.19 -1.04 -1.48
C ARG A 330 -5.25 -1.56 -0.40
N ARG A 331 -5.41 -2.82 0.02
CA ARG A 331 -4.59 -3.43 1.06
C ARG A 331 -3.12 -3.51 0.66
N ARG A 332 -2.85 -3.85 -0.60
CA ARG A 332 -1.50 -3.87 -1.18
C ARG A 332 -0.84 -2.50 -1.11
N ILE A 333 -1.49 -1.49 -1.69
CA ILE A 333 -0.93 -0.14 -1.73
C ILE A 333 -0.75 0.39 -0.31
N TRP A 334 -1.72 0.17 0.59
CA TRP A 334 -1.61 0.52 2.01
C TRP A 334 -0.36 -0.10 2.66
N GLN A 335 -0.09 -1.38 2.40
CA GLN A 335 1.10 -2.05 2.94
C GLN A 335 2.40 -1.45 2.40
N ILE A 336 2.48 -1.18 1.09
CA ILE A 336 3.64 -0.49 0.48
C ILE A 336 3.89 0.86 1.16
N LEU A 337 2.82 1.61 1.42
CA LEU A 337 2.88 2.94 2.03
C LEU A 337 3.25 2.91 3.53
N GLU A 338 2.86 1.87 4.27
CA GLU A 338 3.28 1.71 5.67
C GLU A 338 4.73 1.24 5.81
N GLU A 339 5.19 0.40 4.88
CA GLU A 339 6.51 -0.21 4.91
C GLU A 339 7.60 0.66 4.26
N MET A 340 7.24 1.59 3.38
CA MET A 340 8.21 2.52 2.80
C MET A 340 8.86 3.37 3.88
N TYR A 341 10.15 3.60 3.73
CA TYR A 341 10.93 4.47 4.59
C TYR A 341 11.71 5.49 3.76
N PRO A 342 12.04 6.66 4.32
CA PRO A 342 12.93 7.60 3.66
C PRO A 342 14.23 6.90 3.28
N ASN A 343 14.62 7.00 2.02
CA ASN A 343 15.86 6.42 1.49
C ASN A 343 15.90 4.88 1.54
N ASP A 344 14.79 4.24 1.15
CA ASP A 344 14.61 2.80 1.38
C ASP A 344 15.45 1.85 0.53
N VAL A 345 16.08 2.36 -0.52
CA VAL A 345 16.90 1.56 -1.43
C VAL A 345 18.40 1.82 -1.31
N GLN A 346 18.84 2.58 -0.31
CA GLN A 346 20.26 2.83 -0.06
C GLN A 346 20.84 1.82 0.95
N HIS A 347 21.88 1.10 0.54
CA HIS A 347 22.78 0.33 1.40
C HIS A 347 24.22 0.58 1.00
#